data_AF-A0A3N5GQQ2-F1
#
_entry.id   AF-A0A3N5GQQ2-F1
#
_cell.length_a   1.000
_cell.length_b   1.000
_cell.length_c   1.000
_cell.angle_alpha   90.00
_cell.angle_beta   90.00
_cell.angle_gamma   90.00
#
_symmetry.space_group_name_H-M   'P 1'
#
loop_
_entity.id
_entity.type
_entity.pdbx_description
1 polymer ?
#
loop_
_entity_poly.entity_id
_entity_poly.type
_entity_poly.pdbx_seq_one_letter_code
_entity_poly.pdbx_strand_id
1 'polypeptide(L)'
;MEKRPRHRPERSYPEAKRQIFVSELDTCVHCGAELKLRPNWHMSKTVQTLQGPLFLAGRAKMCTNAECSHCGTRYYASQVWLLSLPESSYGLDVLAYIGWRHEHDQRQLVEIQRELNQKGIEINERNVGKLYRQYLALLGATGEEIRKKLDATVEKQSGLIFGVDALQPEGHGSLLYVLYEILSGTVVSAIQLEAPNEKDLANWLKAYQDYPVWAGLSDGEERIIAALRAVWPNAPRQRCQEHFLGNLADEVLANDTELRKQMRVDLGGLPKISDFPEDPPLF
;
A
#
# COMPACT_ATOMS: atom_id res chain seq x y z
N MET A 1 -13.53 25.57 -27.69
CA MET A 1 -12.54 24.58 -27.21
C MET A 1 -12.23 23.63 -28.36
N GLU A 2 -11.04 23.72 -28.95
CA GLU A 2 -10.59 22.76 -29.96
C GLU A 2 -10.63 21.33 -29.38
N LYS A 3 -11.22 20.40 -30.13
CA LYS A 3 -11.23 18.98 -29.80
C LYS A 3 -9.79 18.48 -29.86
N ARG A 4 -9.18 18.24 -28.69
CA ARG A 4 -7.87 17.60 -28.60
C ARG A 4 -7.94 16.21 -29.27
N PRO A 5 -6.92 15.83 -30.07
CA PRO A 5 -6.90 14.55 -30.76
C PRO A 5 -7.09 13.38 -29.78
N ARG A 6 -7.81 12.33 -30.22
CA ARG A 6 -8.04 11.11 -29.43
C ARG A 6 -6.78 10.25 -29.26
N HIS A 7 -5.77 10.45 -30.11
CA HIS A 7 -4.47 9.79 -29.99
C HIS A 7 -3.55 10.59 -29.08
N ARG A 8 -2.61 9.89 -28.44
CA ARG A 8 -1.56 10.52 -27.66
C ARG A 8 -0.76 11.45 -28.58
N PRO A 9 -0.62 12.76 -28.29
CA PRO A 9 0.24 13.64 -29.07
C PRO A 9 1.64 13.05 -29.12
N GLU A 10 2.28 13.13 -30.29
CA GLU A 10 3.70 12.78 -30.40
C GLU A 10 4.49 13.80 -29.59
N ARG A 11 5.11 13.32 -28.51
CA ARG A 11 5.84 14.17 -27.56
C ARG A 11 7.30 14.14 -27.92
N SER A 12 7.83 15.30 -28.31
CA SER A 12 9.25 15.49 -28.54
C SER A 12 9.80 16.46 -27.49
N TYR A 13 10.82 16.00 -26.77
CA TYR A 13 11.57 16.83 -25.82
C TYR A 13 13.01 16.90 -26.30
N PRO A 14 13.32 17.74 -27.30
CA PRO A 14 14.64 17.81 -27.92
C PRO A 14 15.73 18.20 -26.90
N GLU A 15 15.39 19.06 -25.94
CA GLU A 15 16.27 19.54 -24.88
C GLU A 15 16.30 18.61 -23.64
N ALA A 16 15.72 17.40 -23.72
CA ALA A 16 15.71 16.48 -22.59
C ALA A 16 17.14 16.05 -22.21
N LYS A 17 17.48 16.18 -20.93
CA LYS A 17 18.76 15.73 -20.41
C LYS A 17 18.92 14.23 -20.68
N ARG A 18 20.03 13.88 -21.34
CA ARG A 18 20.33 12.49 -21.72
C ARG A 18 21.06 11.78 -20.58
N GLN A 19 20.52 10.64 -20.17
CA GLN A 19 21.16 9.72 -19.23
C GLN A 19 21.29 8.36 -19.90
N ILE A 20 22.53 7.93 -20.11
CA ILE A 20 22.85 6.67 -20.78
C ILE A 20 23.51 5.77 -19.74
N PHE A 21 22.88 4.63 -19.50
CA PHE A 21 23.33 3.64 -18.55
C PHE A 21 23.96 2.46 -19.28
N VAL A 22 24.93 1.85 -18.63
CA VAL A 22 25.57 0.61 -19.06
C VAL A 22 25.34 -0.42 -17.97
N SER A 23 25.31 -1.71 -18.34
CA SER A 23 25.24 -2.79 -17.35
C SER A 23 26.27 -2.63 -16.24
N GLU A 24 25.80 -2.75 -15.00
CA GLU A 24 26.56 -2.63 -13.75
C GLU A 24 27.59 -3.76 -13.58
N LEU A 25 27.41 -4.86 -14.30
CA LEU A 25 28.29 -6.01 -14.25
C LEU A 25 29.47 -5.82 -15.19
N ASP A 26 30.68 -5.94 -14.66
CA ASP A 26 31.91 -5.94 -15.45
C ASP A 26 32.37 -7.35 -15.84
N THR A 27 31.94 -8.37 -15.09
CA THR A 27 32.31 -9.77 -15.30
C THR A 27 31.07 -10.68 -15.42
N CYS A 28 31.22 -11.77 -16.15
CA CYS A 28 30.19 -12.78 -16.30
C CYS A 28 30.01 -13.53 -14.97
N VAL A 29 28.77 -13.56 -14.45
CA VAL A 29 28.45 -14.28 -13.21
C VAL A 29 28.65 -15.80 -13.28
N HIS A 30 28.85 -16.36 -14.48
CA HIS A 30 29.04 -17.80 -14.68
C HIS A 30 30.51 -18.20 -14.89
N CYS A 31 31.32 -17.41 -15.58
CA CYS A 31 32.71 -17.76 -15.91
C CYS A 31 33.75 -16.75 -15.44
N GLY A 32 33.34 -15.64 -14.84
CA GLY A 32 34.24 -14.57 -14.36
C GLY A 32 34.91 -13.74 -15.48
N ALA A 33 34.75 -14.09 -16.75
CA ALA A 33 35.34 -13.35 -17.86
C ALA A 33 34.76 -11.93 -17.98
N GLU A 34 35.58 -10.99 -18.43
CA GLU A 34 35.18 -9.59 -18.69
C GLU A 34 34.05 -9.53 -19.72
N LEU A 35 32.99 -8.78 -19.40
CA LEU A 35 31.86 -8.58 -20.30
C LEU A 35 32.16 -7.46 -21.29
N LYS A 36 31.92 -7.72 -22.58
CA LYS A 36 32.14 -6.72 -23.63
C LYS A 36 30.90 -5.86 -23.88
N LEU A 37 31.11 -4.55 -23.93
CA LEU A 37 30.06 -3.57 -24.17
C LEU A 37 29.49 -3.71 -25.59
N ARG A 38 28.15 -3.75 -25.70
CA ARG A 38 27.46 -3.75 -26.99
C ARG A 38 27.25 -2.31 -27.50
N PRO A 39 27.34 -2.08 -28.82
CA PRO A 39 27.09 -0.76 -29.41
C PRO A 39 25.61 -0.35 -29.31
N ASN A 40 24.70 -1.32 -29.43
CA ASN A 40 23.27 -1.06 -29.53
C ASN A 40 22.63 -0.79 -28.16
N TRP A 41 21.63 0.09 -28.16
CA TRP A 41 20.75 0.27 -27.02
C TRP A 41 19.77 -0.90 -26.93
N HIS A 42 19.64 -1.50 -25.75
CA HIS A 42 18.58 -2.50 -25.52
C HIS A 42 17.25 -1.82 -25.22
N MET A 43 17.28 -0.55 -24.82
CA MET A 43 16.11 0.29 -24.63
C MET A 43 16.52 1.76 -24.77
N SER A 44 15.58 2.57 -25.24
CA SER A 44 15.67 4.02 -25.15
C SER A 44 14.28 4.63 -25.14
N LYS A 45 14.07 5.65 -24.32
CA LYS A 45 12.79 6.37 -24.23
C LYS A 45 12.98 7.75 -23.62
N THR A 46 12.07 8.65 -23.94
CA THR A 46 11.94 9.91 -23.21
C THR A 46 10.83 9.80 -22.19
N VAL A 47 11.11 10.21 -20.95
CA VAL A 47 10.17 10.18 -19.84
C VAL A 47 9.98 11.57 -19.26
N GLN A 48 8.77 11.87 -18.80
CA GLN A 48 8.50 13.10 -18.04
C GLN A 48 8.74 12.83 -16.55
N THR A 49 9.53 13.68 -15.92
CA THR A 49 9.75 13.70 -14.46
C THR A 49 9.31 15.05 -13.91
N LEU A 50 9.10 15.15 -12.60
CA LEU A 50 8.77 16.38 -11.89
C LEU A 50 9.88 17.44 -11.99
N GLN A 51 11.11 17.04 -12.34
CA GLN A 51 12.24 17.95 -12.60
C GLN A 51 12.44 18.27 -14.09
N GLY A 52 11.55 17.77 -14.96
CA GLY A 52 11.62 17.97 -16.41
C GLY A 52 11.80 16.66 -17.21
N PRO A 53 11.78 16.73 -18.54
CA PRO A 53 11.92 15.55 -19.39
C PRO A 53 13.35 14.98 -19.37
N LEU A 54 13.44 13.65 -19.31
CA LEU A 54 14.70 12.90 -19.36
C LEU A 54 14.70 11.93 -20.54
N PHE A 55 15.78 11.91 -21.32
CA PHE A 55 16.05 10.86 -22.28
C PHE A 55 16.85 9.76 -21.59
N LEU A 56 16.29 8.56 -21.51
CA LEU A 56 16.92 7.39 -20.91
C LEU A 56 17.32 6.41 -22.00
N ALA A 57 18.53 5.87 -21.92
CA ALA A 57 18.96 4.75 -22.75
C ALA A 57 19.79 3.75 -21.94
N GLY A 58 19.64 2.47 -22.27
CA GLY A 58 20.39 1.38 -21.64
C GLY A 58 21.22 0.62 -22.66
N ARG A 59 22.49 0.38 -22.35
CA ARG A 59 23.40 -0.48 -23.13
C ARG A 59 23.72 -1.75 -22.37
N ALA A 60 23.62 -2.86 -23.09
CA ALA A 60 23.96 -4.16 -22.53
C ALA A 60 25.46 -4.44 -22.66
N LYS A 61 25.99 -5.26 -21.76
CA LYS A 61 27.26 -5.97 -21.97
C LYS A 61 26.96 -7.44 -22.29
N MET A 62 27.93 -8.16 -22.84
CA MET A 62 27.75 -9.53 -23.29
C MET A 62 28.97 -10.38 -22.95
N CYS A 63 28.74 -11.62 -22.52
CA CYS A 63 29.83 -12.59 -22.36
C CYS A 63 30.29 -13.05 -23.75
N THR A 64 31.60 -12.95 -24.02
CA THR A 64 32.20 -13.39 -25.29
C THR A 64 33.13 -14.59 -25.12
N ASN A 65 33.21 -15.16 -23.91
CA ASN A 65 34.01 -16.35 -23.65
C ASN A 65 33.34 -17.57 -24.29
N ALA A 66 33.94 -18.14 -25.33
CA ALA A 66 33.41 -19.29 -26.07
C ALA A 66 33.31 -20.56 -25.21
N GLU A 67 34.09 -20.69 -24.14
CA GLU A 67 34.05 -21.83 -23.21
C GLU A 67 32.93 -21.68 -22.16
N CYS A 68 32.29 -20.52 -22.07
CA CYS A 68 31.18 -20.28 -21.15
C CYS A 68 29.86 -20.80 -21.75
N SER A 69 29.11 -21.58 -20.96
CA SER A 69 27.74 -21.99 -21.32
C SER A 69 26.78 -20.80 -21.56
N HIS A 70 27.14 -19.60 -21.09
CA HIS A 70 26.40 -18.36 -21.26
C HIS A 70 27.08 -17.38 -22.23
N CYS A 71 27.97 -17.86 -23.10
CA CYS A 71 28.48 -17.06 -24.22
C CYS A 71 27.31 -16.47 -25.03
N GLY A 72 27.39 -15.18 -25.35
CA GLY A 72 26.32 -14.46 -26.04
C GLY A 72 25.18 -13.96 -25.14
N THR A 73 25.14 -14.34 -23.86
CA THR A 73 24.14 -13.83 -22.91
C THR A 73 24.36 -12.33 -22.65
N ARG A 74 23.26 -11.59 -22.64
CA ARG A 74 23.23 -10.13 -22.47
C ARG A 74 22.92 -9.77 -21.03
N TYR A 75 23.71 -8.87 -20.48
CA TYR A 75 23.49 -8.26 -19.18
C TYR A 75 23.01 -6.83 -19.41
N TYR A 76 21.77 -6.54 -19.02
CA TYR A 76 21.13 -5.25 -19.26
C TYR A 76 21.53 -4.22 -18.22
N ALA A 77 21.32 -2.93 -18.54
CA ALA A 77 21.45 -1.85 -17.58
C ALA A 77 20.18 -1.76 -16.71
N SER A 78 20.17 -2.49 -15.60
CA SER A 78 19.10 -2.51 -14.58
C SER A 78 18.77 -1.13 -14.04
N GLN A 79 19.78 -0.28 -13.85
CA GLN A 79 19.65 1.09 -13.31
C GLN A 79 18.62 1.95 -14.04
N VAL A 80 18.40 1.73 -15.34
CA VAL A 80 17.41 2.50 -16.10
C VAL A 80 16.00 2.32 -15.52
N TRP A 81 15.70 1.14 -14.98
CA TRP A 81 14.41 0.83 -14.41
C TRP A 81 14.16 1.50 -13.05
N LEU A 82 15.21 2.01 -12.39
CA LEU A 82 15.09 2.85 -11.19
C LEU A 82 14.50 4.23 -11.49
N LEU A 83 14.47 4.64 -12.77
CA LEU A 83 13.94 5.94 -13.17
C LEU A 83 12.53 5.86 -13.76
N SER A 84 12.17 4.75 -14.43
CA SER A 84 10.84 4.61 -15.03
C SER A 84 10.53 3.16 -15.42
N LEU A 85 9.31 2.70 -15.14
CA LEU A 85 8.82 1.36 -15.48
C LEU A 85 8.94 1.02 -16.98
N PRO A 86 9.08 -0.26 -17.36
CA PRO A 86 8.94 -0.72 -18.74
C PRO A 86 7.70 -0.14 -19.41
N GLU A 87 7.86 0.29 -20.67
CA GLU A 87 6.77 0.86 -21.50
C GLU A 87 6.05 2.09 -20.91
N SER A 88 6.59 2.67 -19.84
CA SER A 88 6.12 3.95 -19.28
C SER A 88 6.96 5.12 -19.80
N SER A 89 6.26 6.21 -20.10
CA SER A 89 6.80 7.51 -20.48
C SER A 89 6.84 8.51 -19.31
N TYR A 90 6.62 8.03 -18.08
CA TYR A 90 6.62 8.83 -16.87
C TYR A 90 7.67 8.28 -15.92
N GLY A 91 8.35 9.16 -15.20
CA GLY A 91 9.29 8.77 -14.17
C GLY A 91 8.60 8.13 -12.97
N LEU A 92 9.36 7.37 -12.18
CA LEU A 92 8.89 6.80 -10.92
C LEU A 92 8.52 7.89 -9.91
N ASP A 93 9.11 9.07 -10.00
CA ASP A 93 8.77 10.24 -9.21
C ASP A 93 7.35 10.76 -9.48
N VAL A 94 6.91 10.77 -10.75
CA VAL A 94 5.52 11.10 -11.13
C VAL A 94 4.57 10.03 -10.61
N LEU A 95 4.95 8.75 -10.71
CA LEU A 95 4.14 7.63 -10.20
C LEU A 95 4.00 7.72 -8.67
N ALA A 96 5.09 7.97 -7.95
CA ALA A 96 5.11 8.14 -6.49
C ALA A 96 4.30 9.37 -6.06
N TYR A 97 4.40 10.48 -6.80
CA TYR A 97 3.58 11.67 -6.55
C TYR A 97 2.08 11.35 -6.67
N ILE A 98 1.66 10.64 -7.73
CA ILE A 98 0.26 10.23 -7.89
C ILE A 98 -0.19 9.39 -6.70
N GLY A 99 0.59 8.38 -6.32
CA GLY A 99 0.32 7.53 -5.17
C GLY A 99 0.17 8.33 -3.88
N TRP A 100 1.13 9.21 -3.58
CA TRP A 100 1.10 10.05 -2.38
C TRP A 100 -0.11 10.99 -2.35
N ARG A 101 -0.38 11.72 -3.44
CA ARG A 101 -1.51 12.66 -3.48
C ARG A 101 -2.86 11.94 -3.33
N HIS A 102 -2.98 10.71 -3.82
CA HIS A 102 -4.22 9.96 -3.69
C HIS A 102 -4.37 9.32 -2.30
N GLU A 103 -3.36 8.58 -1.84
CA GLU A 103 -3.43 7.82 -0.59
C GLU A 103 -3.28 8.70 0.66
N HIS A 104 -2.37 9.66 0.65
CA HIS A 104 -2.09 10.49 1.83
C HIS A 104 -2.99 11.73 1.85
N ASP A 105 -3.04 12.47 0.74
CA ASP A 105 -3.79 13.74 0.68
C ASP A 105 -5.25 13.58 0.27
N GLN A 106 -5.70 12.35 -0.01
CA GLN A 106 -7.09 12.02 -0.37
C GLN A 106 -7.61 12.80 -1.60
N ARG A 107 -6.72 13.11 -2.56
CA ARG A 107 -7.07 13.88 -3.76
C ARG A 107 -7.71 13.02 -4.83
N GLN A 108 -8.71 13.55 -5.54
CA GLN A 108 -9.31 12.85 -6.67
C GLN A 108 -8.35 12.80 -7.87
N LEU A 109 -8.46 11.76 -8.71
CA LEU A 109 -7.58 11.58 -9.88
C LEU A 109 -7.61 12.78 -10.84
N VAL A 110 -8.77 13.44 -10.99
CA VAL A 110 -8.92 14.66 -11.79
C VAL A 110 -8.18 15.86 -11.19
N GLU A 111 -8.10 15.96 -9.86
CA GLU A 111 -7.35 17.02 -9.18
C GLU A 111 -5.85 16.81 -9.35
N ILE A 112 -5.39 15.57 -9.12
CA ILE A 112 -3.99 15.17 -9.34
C ILE A 112 -3.56 15.45 -10.78
N GLN A 113 -4.43 15.15 -11.75
CA GLN A 113 -4.20 15.44 -13.16
C GLN A 113 -4.00 16.94 -13.43
N ARG A 114 -4.83 17.81 -12.82
CA ARG A 114 -4.70 19.27 -12.96
C ARG A 114 -3.39 19.77 -12.37
N GLU A 115 -3.02 19.28 -11.19
CA GLU A 115 -1.77 19.68 -10.52
C GLU A 115 -0.53 19.23 -11.29
N LEU A 116 -0.53 18.00 -11.83
CA LEU A 116 0.56 17.51 -12.67
C LEU A 116 0.71 18.36 -13.94
N ASN A 117 -0.40 18.72 -14.57
CA ASN A 117 -0.38 19.64 -15.71
C ASN A 117 0.16 21.03 -15.34
N GLN A 118 -0.17 21.56 -14.16
CA GLN A 118 0.40 22.83 -13.66
C GLN A 118 1.92 22.73 -13.44
N LYS A 119 2.43 21.54 -13.11
CA LYS A 119 3.87 21.24 -13.01
C LYS A 119 4.53 20.95 -14.37
N GLY A 120 3.82 21.13 -15.48
CA GLY A 120 4.33 20.88 -16.83
C GLY A 120 4.36 19.41 -17.24
N ILE A 121 3.77 18.51 -16.45
CA ILE A 121 3.61 17.10 -16.81
C ILE A 121 2.36 16.96 -17.68
N GLU A 122 2.55 16.62 -18.95
CA GLU A 122 1.43 16.35 -19.83
C GLU A 122 0.81 15.00 -19.50
N ILE A 123 -0.34 14.99 -18.83
CA ILE A 123 -1.06 13.76 -18.48
C ILE A 123 -2.58 13.97 -18.53
N ASN A 124 -3.30 12.89 -18.83
CA ASN A 124 -4.76 12.85 -18.74
C ASN A 124 -5.19 11.96 -17.58
N GLU A 125 -6.43 12.12 -17.12
CA GLU A 125 -6.93 11.44 -15.94
C GLU A 125 -6.88 9.91 -16.07
N ARG A 126 -7.17 9.37 -17.26
CA ARG A 126 -7.05 7.93 -17.55
C ARG A 126 -5.64 7.40 -17.29
N ASN A 127 -4.61 8.17 -17.68
CA ASN A 127 -3.22 7.80 -17.42
C ASN A 127 -2.84 7.98 -15.95
N VAL A 128 -3.39 8.97 -15.24
CA VAL A 128 -3.23 9.07 -13.78
C VAL A 128 -3.76 7.80 -13.12
N GLY A 129 -4.97 7.36 -13.45
CA GLY A 129 -5.53 6.10 -12.94
C GLY A 129 -4.71 4.85 -13.32
N LYS A 130 -4.12 4.81 -14.52
CA LYS A 130 -3.21 3.72 -14.92
C LYS A 130 -1.94 3.71 -14.05
N LEU A 131 -1.29 4.85 -13.88
CA LEU A 131 -0.07 4.97 -13.07
C LEU A 131 -0.36 4.69 -11.59
N TYR A 132 -1.52 5.12 -11.08
CA TYR A 132 -1.96 4.81 -9.73
C TYR A 132 -2.13 3.30 -9.51
N ARG A 133 -2.75 2.57 -10.44
CA ARG A 133 -2.79 1.08 -10.36
C ARG A 133 -1.40 0.45 -10.37
N GLN A 134 -0.47 1.00 -11.14
CA GLN A 134 0.93 0.53 -11.12
C GLN A 134 1.61 0.84 -9.78
N TYR A 135 1.34 2.00 -9.18
CA TYR A 135 1.78 2.34 -7.83
C TYR A 135 1.25 1.32 -6.81
N LEU A 136 -0.05 1.01 -6.83
CA LEU A 136 -0.63 -0.01 -5.95
C LEU A 136 0.01 -1.39 -6.14
N ALA A 137 0.29 -1.80 -7.37
CA ALA A 137 0.97 -3.07 -7.65
C ALA A 137 2.41 -3.09 -7.09
N LEU A 138 3.14 -1.98 -7.17
CA LEU A 138 4.47 -1.85 -6.58
C LEU A 138 4.42 -1.83 -5.06
N LEU A 139 3.43 -1.14 -4.47
CA LEU A 139 3.19 -1.15 -3.04
C LEU A 139 2.84 -2.55 -2.53
N GLY A 140 2.01 -3.30 -3.26
CA GLY A 140 1.70 -4.70 -2.94
C GLY A 140 2.92 -5.63 -3.01
N ALA A 141 3.98 -5.23 -3.73
CA ALA A 141 5.22 -5.99 -3.82
C ALA A 141 6.19 -5.74 -2.63
N THR A 142 5.85 -4.88 -1.66
CA THR A 142 6.70 -4.60 -0.48
C THR A 142 6.61 -5.67 0.61
N GLY A 143 6.20 -6.90 0.29
CA GLY A 143 6.05 -8.00 1.25
C GLY A 143 7.33 -8.35 2.01
N GLU A 144 8.51 -8.08 1.44
CA GLU A 144 9.80 -8.29 2.11
C GLU A 144 9.97 -7.41 3.35
N GLU A 145 9.55 -6.14 3.28
CA GLU A 145 9.66 -5.21 4.41
C GLU A 145 8.70 -5.60 5.54
N ILE A 146 7.51 -6.06 5.19
CA ILE A 146 6.54 -6.59 6.17
C ILE A 146 7.14 -7.80 6.88
N ARG A 147 7.72 -8.76 6.13
CA ARG A 147 8.38 -9.94 6.71
C ARG A 147 9.52 -9.55 7.65
N LYS A 148 10.40 -8.62 7.26
CA LYS A 148 11.48 -8.11 8.12
C LYS A 148 10.95 -7.57 9.46
N LYS A 149 9.82 -6.83 9.44
CA LYS A 149 9.20 -6.33 10.68
C LYS A 149 8.63 -7.45 11.54
N LEU A 150 8.01 -8.46 10.94
CA LEU A 150 7.53 -9.64 11.66
C LEU A 150 8.68 -10.42 12.27
N ASP A 151 9.73 -10.70 11.49
CA ASP A 151 10.93 -11.41 11.94
C ASP A 151 11.58 -10.67 13.11
N ALA A 152 11.75 -9.35 13.02
CA ALA A 152 12.28 -8.52 14.11
C ALA A 152 11.39 -8.56 15.38
N THR A 153 10.07 -8.67 15.21
CA THR A 153 9.13 -8.80 16.33
C THR A 153 9.26 -10.18 16.98
N VAL A 154 9.39 -11.24 16.19
CA VAL A 154 9.67 -12.60 16.69
C VAL A 154 10.99 -12.66 17.44
N GLU A 155 12.06 -12.06 16.90
CA GLU A 155 13.36 -12.01 17.58
C GLU A 155 13.27 -11.33 18.95
N LYS A 156 12.47 -10.25 19.05
CA LYS A 156 12.33 -9.48 20.29
C LYS A 156 11.39 -10.12 21.31
N GLN A 157 10.28 -10.72 20.86
CA GLN A 157 9.16 -11.14 21.70
C GLN A 157 8.95 -12.66 21.73
N SER A 158 9.73 -13.43 20.96
CA SER A 158 9.59 -14.89 20.78
C SER A 158 8.25 -15.34 20.20
N GLY A 159 7.45 -14.41 19.67
CA GLY A 159 6.20 -14.71 18.98
C GLY A 159 5.39 -13.49 18.59
N LEU A 160 4.31 -13.75 17.85
CA LEU A 160 3.42 -12.76 17.29
C LEU A 160 2.03 -12.86 17.90
N ILE A 161 1.34 -11.72 17.98
CA ILE A 161 -0.10 -11.68 18.25
C ILE A 161 -0.77 -11.13 17.00
N PHE A 162 -1.61 -11.95 16.36
CA PHE A 162 -2.31 -11.54 15.14
C PHE A 162 -3.72 -11.09 15.45
N GLY A 163 -4.06 -9.89 15.03
CA GLY A 163 -5.41 -9.38 14.93
C GLY A 163 -5.99 -9.57 13.54
N VAL A 164 -7.24 -10.00 13.46
CA VAL A 164 -8.01 -10.00 12.22
C VAL A 164 -9.27 -9.19 12.44
N ASP A 165 -9.48 -8.22 11.55
CA ASP A 165 -10.66 -7.35 11.56
C ASP A 165 -11.32 -7.33 10.18
N ALA A 166 -12.64 -7.12 10.16
CA ALA A 166 -13.44 -7.06 8.95
C ALA A 166 -14.12 -5.70 8.84
N LEU A 167 -13.88 -5.02 7.72
CA LEU A 167 -14.47 -3.73 7.40
C LEU A 167 -15.39 -3.90 6.19
N GLN A 168 -16.47 -3.13 6.15
CA GLN A 168 -17.34 -3.02 4.98
C GLN A 168 -17.34 -1.58 4.44
N PRO A 169 -16.32 -1.17 3.67
CA PRO A 169 -16.09 0.23 3.32
C PRO A 169 -17.27 0.89 2.58
N GLU A 170 -17.95 0.14 1.70
CA GLU A 170 -19.09 0.66 0.93
C GLU A 170 -20.45 0.37 1.59
N GLY A 171 -20.48 -0.28 2.76
CA GLY A 171 -21.72 -0.70 3.44
C GLY A 171 -22.55 -1.78 2.71
N HIS A 172 -22.10 -2.23 1.54
CA HIS A 172 -22.68 -3.31 0.76
C HIS A 172 -21.58 -4.02 -0.05
N GLY A 173 -21.82 -5.27 -0.44
CA GLY A 173 -20.87 -6.04 -1.26
C GLY A 173 -19.79 -6.75 -0.45
N SER A 174 -18.54 -6.64 -0.91
CA SER A 174 -17.40 -7.37 -0.35
C SER A 174 -16.92 -6.81 1.00
N LEU A 175 -16.37 -7.70 1.81
CA LEU A 175 -15.75 -7.38 3.09
C LEU A 175 -14.24 -7.30 2.90
N LEU A 176 -13.63 -6.25 3.46
CA LEU A 176 -12.19 -6.09 3.54
C LEU A 176 -11.71 -6.66 4.87
N TYR A 177 -11.00 -7.77 4.82
CA TYR A 177 -10.34 -8.36 5.98
C TYR A 177 -8.92 -7.85 6.07
N VAL A 178 -8.51 -7.44 7.27
CA VAL A 178 -7.16 -6.94 7.55
C VAL A 178 -6.53 -7.83 8.62
N LEU A 179 -5.36 -8.38 8.30
CA LEU A 179 -4.47 -9.07 9.24
C LEU A 179 -3.39 -8.09 9.67
N TYR A 180 -3.22 -7.92 10.97
CA TYR A 180 -2.21 -7.05 11.54
C TYR A 180 -1.56 -7.70 12.76
N GLU A 181 -0.30 -7.34 13.01
CA GLU A 181 0.44 -7.79 14.19
C GLU A 181 0.33 -6.73 15.27
N ILE A 182 -0.14 -7.13 16.45
CA ILE A 182 -0.57 -6.22 17.53
C ILE A 182 0.60 -5.48 18.17
N LEU A 183 1.72 -6.15 18.43
CA LEU A 183 2.81 -5.58 19.24
C LEU A 183 3.61 -4.52 18.48
N SER A 184 3.77 -4.70 17.18
CA SER A 184 4.47 -3.78 16.27
C SER A 184 3.52 -2.80 15.58
N GLY A 185 2.21 -3.07 15.58
CA GLY A 185 1.23 -2.31 14.80
C GLY A 185 1.36 -2.51 13.29
N THR A 186 2.05 -3.56 12.85
CA THR A 186 2.31 -3.81 11.43
C THR A 186 1.07 -4.38 10.75
N VAL A 187 0.53 -3.70 9.74
CA VAL A 187 -0.45 -4.29 8.83
C VAL A 187 0.27 -5.33 7.97
N VAL A 188 -0.12 -6.59 8.13
CA VAL A 188 0.56 -7.75 7.51
C VAL A 188 0.01 -8.03 6.12
N SER A 189 -1.32 -8.06 6.01
CA SER A 189 -2.01 -8.38 4.77
C SER A 189 -3.43 -7.86 4.84
N ALA A 190 -4.01 -7.58 3.68
CA ALA A 190 -5.46 -7.41 3.56
C ALA A 190 -5.99 -8.23 2.38
N ILE A 191 -7.25 -8.67 2.48
CA ILE A 191 -7.95 -9.34 1.38
C ILE A 191 -9.39 -8.85 1.32
N GLN A 192 -9.88 -8.55 0.11
CA GLN A 192 -11.27 -8.18 -0.11
C GLN A 192 -12.00 -9.37 -0.73
N LEU A 193 -13.04 -9.87 -0.05
CA LEU A 193 -13.78 -11.07 -0.43
C LEU A 193 -15.28 -10.84 -0.43
N GLU A 194 -15.98 -11.36 -1.42
CA GLU A 194 -17.44 -11.42 -1.45
C GLU A 194 -17.92 -12.65 -0.68
N ALA A 195 -18.68 -12.44 0.41
CA ALA A 195 -19.28 -13.49 1.23
C ALA A 195 -18.34 -14.68 1.56
N PRO A 196 -17.15 -14.43 2.13
CA PRO A 196 -16.18 -15.50 2.36
C PRO A 196 -16.68 -16.51 3.39
N ASN A 197 -16.25 -17.75 3.21
CA ASN A 197 -16.40 -18.80 4.19
C ASN A 197 -15.09 -18.99 4.99
N GLU A 198 -15.14 -19.85 6.00
CA GLU A 198 -13.98 -20.19 6.85
C GLU A 198 -12.75 -20.63 6.05
N LYS A 199 -12.92 -21.46 5.02
CA LYS A 199 -11.81 -22.00 4.22
C LYS A 199 -11.11 -20.91 3.43
N ASP A 200 -11.85 -19.94 2.92
CA ASP A 200 -11.29 -18.81 2.17
C ASP A 200 -10.35 -18.00 3.08
N LEU A 201 -10.82 -17.66 4.28
CA LEU A 201 -10.03 -16.94 5.29
C LEU A 201 -8.84 -17.78 5.79
N ALA A 202 -9.04 -19.06 6.07
CA ALA A 202 -7.96 -19.95 6.51
C ALA A 202 -6.87 -20.09 5.42
N ASN A 203 -7.26 -20.20 4.15
CA ASN A 203 -6.30 -20.28 3.04
C ASN A 203 -5.49 -19.00 2.89
N TRP A 204 -6.10 -17.84 3.08
CA TRP A 204 -5.39 -16.56 3.13
C TRP A 204 -4.39 -16.50 4.30
N LEU A 205 -4.80 -16.90 5.50
CA LEU A 205 -3.97 -16.87 6.71
C LEU A 205 -2.81 -17.88 6.68
N LYS A 206 -2.94 -19.01 5.97
CA LYS A 206 -1.87 -20.03 5.84
C LYS A 206 -0.55 -19.49 5.30
N ALA A 207 -0.56 -18.38 4.57
CA ALA A 207 0.65 -17.71 4.12
C ALA A 207 1.60 -17.30 5.27
N TYR A 208 1.09 -17.27 6.51
CA TYR A 208 1.81 -16.85 7.72
C TYR A 208 1.87 -17.95 8.79
N GLN A 209 1.49 -19.18 8.47
CA GLN A 209 1.39 -20.28 9.45
C GLN A 209 2.73 -20.65 10.11
N ASP A 210 3.84 -20.39 9.43
CA ASP A 210 5.18 -20.76 9.89
C ASP A 210 5.70 -19.84 11.01
N TYR A 211 5.02 -18.72 11.28
CA TYR A 211 5.35 -17.83 12.37
C TYR A 211 4.90 -18.39 13.74
N PRO A 212 5.69 -18.20 14.81
CA PRO A 212 5.29 -18.56 16.16
C PRO A 212 4.19 -17.61 16.67
N VAL A 213 2.93 -18.03 16.59
CA VAL A 213 1.78 -17.21 17.02
C VAL A 213 1.37 -17.56 18.45
N TRP A 214 1.39 -16.55 19.32
CA TRP A 214 1.03 -16.68 20.74
C TRP A 214 -0.46 -16.51 20.97
N ALA A 215 -1.12 -15.65 20.19
CA ALA A 215 -2.56 -15.44 20.32
C ALA A 215 -3.17 -14.87 19.03
N GLY A 216 -4.46 -15.13 18.86
CA GLY A 216 -5.31 -14.48 17.87
C GLY A 216 -6.30 -13.51 18.53
N LEU A 217 -6.51 -12.34 17.92
CA LEU A 217 -7.50 -11.35 18.31
C LEU A 217 -8.51 -11.14 17.17
N SER A 218 -9.80 -11.07 17.49
CA SER A 218 -10.83 -10.69 16.52
C SER A 218 -11.97 -9.92 17.18
N ASP A 219 -12.80 -9.24 16.38
CA ASP A 219 -14.06 -8.60 16.80
C ASP A 219 -15.08 -9.56 17.44
N GLY A 220 -14.93 -10.86 17.18
CA GLY A 220 -15.80 -11.92 17.68
C GLY A 220 -16.57 -12.65 16.59
N GLU A 221 -16.35 -12.31 15.31
CA GLU A 221 -17.00 -12.98 14.19
C GLU A 221 -16.64 -14.48 14.14
N GLU A 222 -17.66 -15.34 14.07
CA GLU A 222 -17.50 -16.79 14.12
C GLU A 222 -16.59 -17.32 12.99
N ARG A 223 -16.69 -16.73 11.80
CA ARG A 223 -15.88 -17.12 10.63
C ARG A 223 -14.40 -16.83 10.84
N ILE A 224 -14.07 -15.66 11.40
CA ILE A 224 -12.69 -15.29 11.73
C ILE A 224 -12.15 -16.21 12.82
N ILE A 225 -12.94 -16.45 13.87
CA ILE A 225 -12.56 -17.35 14.98
C ILE A 225 -12.27 -18.77 14.46
N ALA A 226 -13.11 -19.28 13.55
CA ALA A 226 -12.94 -20.60 12.96
C ALA A 226 -11.68 -20.65 12.09
N ALA A 227 -11.43 -19.65 11.24
CA ALA A 227 -10.23 -19.57 10.40
C ALA A 227 -8.94 -19.49 11.23
N LEU A 228 -8.91 -18.65 12.27
CA LEU A 228 -7.77 -18.57 13.20
C LEU A 228 -7.51 -19.91 13.90
N ARG A 229 -8.57 -20.62 14.31
CA ARG A 229 -8.45 -21.96 14.93
C ARG A 229 -7.93 -22.99 13.93
N ALA A 230 -8.32 -22.91 12.67
CA ALA A 230 -7.87 -23.82 11.63
C ALA A 230 -6.37 -23.65 11.31
N VAL A 231 -5.84 -22.41 11.35
CA VAL A 231 -4.42 -22.13 11.05
C VAL A 231 -3.53 -22.26 12.28
N TRP A 232 -3.95 -21.76 13.43
CA TRP A 232 -3.20 -21.81 14.69
C TRP A 232 -4.03 -22.47 15.80
N PRO A 233 -4.14 -23.81 15.80
CA PRO A 233 -5.04 -24.54 16.72
C PRO A 233 -4.66 -24.37 18.19
N ASN A 234 -3.35 -24.30 18.47
CA ASN A 234 -2.81 -24.21 19.82
C ASN A 234 -2.75 -22.77 20.37
N ALA A 235 -2.91 -21.76 19.50
CA ALA A 235 -2.89 -20.37 19.95
C ALA A 235 -4.20 -20.03 20.66
N PRO A 236 -4.17 -19.50 21.90
CA PRO A 236 -5.35 -18.91 22.52
C PRO A 236 -5.94 -17.81 21.65
N ARG A 237 -7.25 -17.60 21.77
CA ARG A 237 -7.98 -16.58 21.02
C ARG A 237 -8.75 -15.70 21.98
N GLN A 238 -8.70 -14.40 21.74
CA GLN A 238 -9.36 -13.39 22.54
C GLN A 238 -10.28 -12.55 21.64
N ARG A 239 -11.42 -12.09 22.19
CA ARG A 239 -12.23 -11.06 21.55
C ARG A 239 -11.64 -9.67 21.83
N CYS A 240 -11.64 -8.80 20.84
CA CYS A 240 -11.23 -7.41 20.99
C CYS A 240 -12.06 -6.76 22.10
N GLN A 241 -11.38 -6.24 23.11
CA GLN A 241 -12.06 -5.63 24.26
C GLN A 241 -12.80 -4.36 23.87
N GLU A 242 -12.27 -3.61 22.90
CA GLU A 242 -12.92 -2.40 22.40
C GLU A 242 -14.29 -2.75 21.78
N HIS A 243 -14.33 -3.64 20.79
CA HIS A 243 -15.59 -4.13 20.21
C HIS A 243 -16.52 -4.74 21.25
N PHE A 244 -16.00 -5.56 22.17
CA PHE A 244 -16.83 -6.20 23.19
C PHE A 244 -17.48 -5.19 24.14
N LEU A 245 -16.71 -4.23 24.65
CA LEU A 245 -17.22 -3.19 25.55
C LEU A 245 -18.13 -2.20 24.81
N GLY A 246 -17.82 -1.87 23.55
CA GLY A 246 -18.68 -1.06 22.69
C GLY A 246 -20.06 -1.69 22.52
N ASN A 247 -20.10 -2.97 22.11
CA ASN A 247 -21.34 -3.72 21.94
C ASN A 247 -22.17 -3.80 23.24
N LEU A 248 -21.52 -3.91 24.41
CA LEU A 248 -22.22 -3.87 25.70
C LEU A 248 -22.78 -2.49 26.03
N ALA A 249 -22.09 -1.43 25.62
CA ALA A 249 -22.48 -0.05 25.91
C ALA A 249 -23.58 0.47 24.98
N ASP A 250 -23.68 -0.04 23.74
CA ASP A 250 -24.57 0.51 22.71
C ASP A 250 -26.04 0.65 23.15
N GLU A 251 -26.62 -0.40 23.74
CA GLU A 251 -28.01 -0.35 24.22
C GLU A 251 -28.19 0.64 25.38
N VAL A 252 -27.19 0.72 26.28
CA VAL A 252 -27.21 1.66 27.41
C VAL A 252 -27.10 3.09 26.91
N LEU A 253 -26.21 3.35 25.94
CA LEU A 253 -26.01 4.66 25.33
C LEU A 253 -27.24 5.12 24.54
N ALA A 254 -27.96 4.20 23.89
CA ALA A 254 -29.22 4.53 23.23
C ALA A 254 -30.27 5.03 24.23
N ASN A 255 -30.43 4.34 25.37
CA ASN A 255 -31.33 4.74 26.44
C ASN A 255 -30.90 6.06 27.10
N ASP A 256 -29.60 6.23 27.39
CA ASP A 256 -29.04 7.46 27.96
C ASP A 256 -29.23 8.66 27.03
N THR A 257 -29.05 8.44 25.72
CA THR A 257 -29.30 9.46 24.69
C THR A 257 -30.77 9.90 24.69
N GLU A 258 -31.71 8.97 24.83
CA GLU A 258 -33.13 9.30 24.89
C GLU A 258 -33.50 10.03 26.18
N LEU A 259 -32.98 9.57 27.32
CA LEU A 259 -33.12 10.29 28.60
C LEU A 259 -32.58 11.72 28.51
N ARG A 260 -31.40 11.90 27.90
CA ARG A 260 -30.82 13.23 27.69
C ARG A 260 -31.69 14.14 26.82
N LYS A 261 -32.32 13.60 25.77
CA LYS A 261 -33.28 14.36 24.96
C LYS A 261 -34.50 14.75 25.79
N GLN A 262 -35.07 13.81 26.55
CA GLN A 262 -36.22 14.06 27.41
C GLN A 262 -35.92 15.14 28.47
N MET A 263 -34.79 15.02 29.16
CA MET A 263 -34.33 16.03 30.12
C MET A 263 -34.15 17.41 29.48
N ARG A 264 -33.68 17.48 28.23
CA ARG A 264 -33.57 18.76 27.52
C ARG A 264 -34.93 19.38 27.21
N VAL A 265 -35.95 18.57 26.91
CA VAL A 265 -37.33 19.04 26.72
C VAL A 265 -37.91 19.53 28.05
N ASP A 266 -37.79 18.74 29.10
CA ASP A 266 -38.44 19.00 30.38
C ASP A 266 -37.76 20.12 31.17
N LEU A 267 -36.42 20.19 31.11
CA LEU A 267 -35.60 21.08 31.94
C LEU A 267 -34.95 22.22 31.14
N GLY A 268 -34.94 22.17 29.81
CA GLY A 268 -34.25 23.15 28.97
C GLY A 268 -34.85 24.56 29.01
N GLY A 269 -36.11 24.68 29.46
CA GLY A 269 -36.78 25.96 29.70
C GLY A 269 -36.55 26.55 31.09
N LEU A 270 -35.84 25.84 31.98
CA LEU A 270 -35.54 26.36 33.31
C LEU A 270 -34.58 27.55 33.21
N PRO A 271 -34.80 28.61 34.00
CA PRO A 271 -33.89 29.75 34.02
C PRO A 271 -32.48 29.28 34.43
N LYS A 272 -31.46 29.87 33.81
CA LYS A 272 -30.08 29.66 34.28
C LYS A 272 -30.02 30.07 35.75
N ILE A 273 -29.56 29.16 36.59
CA ILE A 273 -29.21 29.48 37.97
C ILE A 273 -28.18 30.61 37.92
N SER A 274 -28.46 31.70 38.63
CA SER A 274 -27.46 32.73 38.90
C SER A 274 -26.41 32.11 39.81
N ASP A 275 -25.16 32.15 39.37
CA ASP A 275 -23.92 31.75 40.05
C ASP A 275 -24.05 30.65 41.11
N PHE A 276 -23.48 29.48 40.81
CA PHE A 276 -23.22 28.49 41.84
C PHE A 276 -22.43 29.16 42.97
N PRO A 277 -22.86 29.05 44.24
CA PRO A 277 -22.00 29.47 45.34
C PRO A 277 -20.67 28.72 45.19
N GLU A 278 -19.55 29.42 45.36
CA GLU A 278 -18.21 28.83 45.31
C GLU A 278 -18.22 27.54 46.15
N ASP A 279 -17.78 26.43 45.54
CA ASP A 279 -17.66 25.16 46.25
C ASP A 279 -16.92 25.42 47.56
N PRO A 280 -17.49 25.05 48.73
CA PRO A 280 -16.76 25.18 49.97
C PRO A 280 -15.47 24.39 49.82
N PRO A 281 -14.33 24.91 50.31
CA PRO A 281 -13.04 24.25 50.14
C PRO A 281 -13.16 22.81 50.61
N LEU A 282 -12.87 21.88 49.70
CA LEU A 282 -12.71 20.47 50.03
C LEU A 282 -11.67 20.39 51.15
N PHE A 283 -12.11 19.88 52.31
CA PHE A 283 -11.25 19.57 53.44
C PHE A 283 -10.16 18.58 53.08
#